data_AF-A0A1A7QL80-F1
#
_entry.id   AF-A0A1A7QL80-F1
#
_cell.length_a   1.000
_cell.length_b   1.000
_cell.length_c   1.000
_cell.angle_alpha   90.00
_cell.angle_beta   90.00
_cell.angle_gamma   90.00
#
_symmetry.space_group_name_H-M   'P 1'
#
loop_
_entity.id
_entity.type
_entity.pdbx_description
1 polymer ?
#
loop_
_entity_poly.entity_id
_entity_poly.type
_entity_poly.pdbx_seq_one_letter_code
_entity_poly.pdbx_strand_id
1 'polypeptide(L)'
;MAILRTSRRNAVATNLILITLPLAACGSNEVSPPPDKMAEQAREFSAQDKQAALALSIGSVSALSAETSAYDRSLSCSIALESVSSQLSKSGQLDTAMVNAIEQVRTIYNQRVQQLGSAENKSASDIADDRQQRSEEIPEPRERGQIAIGCLRAMS
;
A
#
# COMPACT_ATOMS: atom_id res chain seq x y z
N MET A 1 -35.51 -40.59 54.81
CA MET A 1 -36.47 -41.63 54.40
C MET A 1 -36.77 -41.42 52.93
N ALA A 2 -36.23 -42.28 52.06
CA ALA A 2 -36.82 -43.55 51.61
C ALA A 2 -37.78 -43.30 50.43
N ILE A 3 -37.31 -43.49 49.19
CA ILE A 3 -37.38 -44.73 48.37
C ILE A 3 -38.75 -44.81 47.69
N LEU A 4 -38.84 -44.45 46.39
CA LEU A 4 -38.66 -45.35 45.22
C LEU A 4 -39.81 -46.37 45.14
N ARG A 5 -40.63 -46.37 44.10
CA ARG A 5 -40.51 -47.14 42.82
C ARG A 5 -41.95 -47.16 42.26
N THR A 6 -42.32 -47.26 40.97
CA THR A 6 -41.98 -48.10 39.80
C THR A 6 -43.08 -47.74 38.76
N SER A 7 -43.01 -47.82 37.42
CA SER A 7 -42.65 -48.94 36.52
C SER A 7 -42.88 -48.54 35.04
N ARG A 8 -41.96 -48.99 34.15
CA ARG A 8 -42.11 -49.45 32.73
C ARG A 8 -42.62 -48.49 31.63
N ARG A 9 -41.77 -48.10 30.67
CA ARG A 9 -41.30 -48.75 29.40
C ARG A 9 -42.20 -48.44 28.18
N ASN A 10 -41.66 -47.72 27.20
CA ASN A 10 -41.61 -48.15 25.80
C ASN A 10 -40.58 -47.32 25.02
N ALA A 11 -39.83 -48.02 24.17
CA ALA A 11 -38.73 -47.52 23.39
C ALA A 11 -39.23 -46.93 22.07
N VAL A 12 -38.75 -45.73 21.72
CA VAL A 12 -38.67 -45.27 20.34
C VAL A 12 -37.33 -44.58 20.20
N ALA A 13 -36.40 -45.27 19.56
CA ALA A 13 -35.14 -44.74 19.11
C ALA A 13 -35.39 -43.84 17.90
N THR A 14 -35.02 -42.56 17.95
CA THR A 14 -34.42 -41.86 16.81
C THR A 14 -33.69 -40.63 17.35
N ASN A 15 -32.38 -40.60 17.11
CA ASN A 15 -31.42 -39.62 17.64
C ASN A 15 -31.75 -38.18 17.22
N LEU A 16 -31.89 -37.30 18.21
CA LEU A 16 -31.65 -35.85 18.08
C LEU A 16 -30.13 -35.63 18.09
N ILE A 17 -29.56 -35.18 16.98
CA ILE A 17 -28.16 -34.76 16.95
C ILE A 17 -28.10 -33.26 17.29
N LEU A 18 -27.53 -32.99 18.47
CA LEU A 18 -27.08 -31.68 18.92
C LEU A 18 -26.09 -31.09 17.90
N ILE A 19 -26.33 -29.85 17.48
CA ILE A 19 -25.34 -29.03 16.76
C ILE A 19 -24.37 -28.50 17.82
N THR A 20 -23.23 -29.18 17.98
CA THR A 20 -22.06 -28.63 18.66
C THR A 20 -21.17 -27.95 17.62
N LEU A 21 -20.88 -26.66 17.81
CA LEU A 21 -19.77 -26.01 17.13
C LEU A 21 -18.48 -26.30 17.91
N PRO A 22 -17.47 -26.96 17.30
CA PRO A 22 -16.09 -26.77 17.70
C PRO A 22 -15.39 -25.86 16.70
N LEU A 23 -14.67 -24.86 17.24
CA LEU A 23 -13.53 -24.25 16.58
C LEU A 23 -12.45 -25.33 16.38
N ALA A 24 -11.94 -25.50 15.16
CA ALA A 24 -10.52 -25.76 14.91
C ALA A 24 -10.23 -25.96 13.42
N ALA A 25 -9.06 -25.41 13.05
CA ALA A 25 -8.14 -25.90 12.04
C ALA A 25 -8.43 -25.54 10.57
N CYS A 26 -7.60 -24.62 10.06
CA CYS A 26 -7.02 -24.69 8.72
C CYS A 26 -6.42 -26.10 8.52
N GLY A 27 -7.26 -27.04 8.10
CA GLY A 27 -6.88 -28.39 7.74
C GLY A 27 -6.94 -28.50 6.22
N SER A 28 -5.77 -28.61 5.61
CA SER A 28 -5.46 -28.99 4.23
C SER A 28 -6.66 -29.42 3.40
N ASN A 29 -7.29 -28.46 2.73
CA ASN A 29 -8.14 -28.76 1.59
C ASN A 29 -7.18 -29.16 0.46
N GLU A 30 -6.91 -30.45 0.30
CA GLU A 30 -6.42 -30.99 -0.97
C GLU A 30 -7.51 -30.77 -2.02
N VAL A 31 -7.53 -29.55 -2.55
CA VAL A 31 -8.28 -29.20 -3.75
C VAL A 31 -7.66 -30.03 -4.86
N SER A 32 -8.37 -31.10 -5.27
CA SER A 32 -8.11 -31.76 -6.54
C SER A 32 -7.94 -30.68 -7.61
N PRO A 33 -6.80 -30.65 -8.32
CA PRO A 33 -6.57 -29.60 -9.28
C PRO A 33 -7.64 -29.69 -10.37
N PRO A 34 -8.29 -28.57 -10.74
CA PRO A 34 -9.22 -28.57 -11.86
C PRO A 34 -8.51 -29.11 -13.10
N PRO A 35 -9.16 -30.00 -13.88
CA PRO A 35 -8.58 -30.47 -15.13
C PRO A 35 -8.43 -29.27 -16.06
N ASP A 36 -7.26 -29.17 -16.68
CA ASP A 36 -6.87 -28.13 -17.62
C ASP A 36 -6.76 -26.71 -17.04
N LYS A 37 -5.74 -26.53 -16.18
CA LYS A 37 -4.89 -25.36 -16.40
C LYS A 37 -4.23 -25.56 -17.76
N MET A 38 -4.86 -25.03 -18.82
CA MET A 38 -4.12 -24.62 -20.01
C MET A 38 -2.86 -23.97 -19.49
N ALA A 39 -1.70 -24.53 -19.83
CA ALA A 39 -0.42 -23.95 -19.48
C ALA A 39 -0.50 -22.48 -19.85
N GLU A 40 -0.64 -21.61 -18.86
CA GLU A 40 -0.48 -20.18 -19.04
C GLU A 40 1.00 -20.05 -19.32
N GLN A 41 1.36 -20.23 -20.60
CA GLN A 41 2.65 -19.91 -21.14
C GLN A 41 2.91 -18.52 -20.60
N ALA A 42 3.87 -18.40 -19.69
CA ALA A 42 4.29 -17.12 -19.16
C ALA A 42 4.62 -16.26 -20.38
N ARG A 43 3.69 -15.39 -20.79
CA ARG A 43 3.91 -14.53 -21.95
C ARG A 43 5.08 -13.67 -21.55
N GLU A 44 6.21 -13.86 -22.22
CA GLU A 44 7.30 -12.91 -22.10
C GLU A 44 6.82 -11.59 -22.67
N PHE A 45 6.52 -10.65 -21.78
CA PHE A 45 6.20 -9.28 -22.17
C PHE A 45 7.41 -8.67 -22.85
N SER A 46 7.19 -8.11 -24.03
CA SER A 46 8.25 -7.37 -24.74
C SER A 46 8.67 -6.15 -23.93
N ALA A 47 9.86 -5.61 -24.21
CA ALA A 47 10.31 -4.36 -23.59
C ALA A 47 9.29 -3.22 -23.82
N GLN A 48 8.65 -3.22 -24.98
CA GLN A 48 7.64 -2.24 -25.36
C GLN A 48 6.33 -2.41 -24.56
N ASP A 49 5.90 -3.64 -24.30
CA ASP A 49 4.72 -3.93 -23.45
C ASP A 49 4.97 -3.50 -22.00
N LYS A 50 6.18 -3.75 -21.49
CA LYS A 50 6.59 -3.29 -20.15
C LYS A 50 6.60 -1.76 -20.09
N GLN A 51 7.09 -1.09 -21.13
CA GLN A 51 7.10 0.37 -21.20
C GLN A 51 5.68 0.95 -21.30
N ALA A 52 4.79 0.33 -22.07
CA ALA A 52 3.38 0.71 -22.14
C ALA A 52 2.65 0.48 -20.82
N ALA A 53 2.87 -0.66 -20.16
CA ALA A 53 2.31 -0.96 -18.85
C ALA A 53 2.83 -0.01 -17.77
N LEU A 54 4.10 0.39 -17.85
CA LEU A 54 4.65 1.44 -17.01
C LEU A 54 3.91 2.76 -17.28
N ALA A 55 3.81 3.21 -18.53
CA ALA A 55 3.10 4.44 -18.91
C ALA A 55 1.63 4.46 -18.46
N LEU A 56 0.98 3.29 -18.36
CA LEU A 56 -0.39 3.14 -17.86
C LEU A 56 -0.45 2.93 -16.33
N SER A 57 0.68 2.64 -15.68
CA SER A 57 0.76 2.51 -14.23
C SER A 57 0.53 3.88 -13.60
N ILE A 58 -0.33 3.93 -12.59
CA ILE A 58 -0.60 5.13 -11.78
C ILE A 58 0.69 5.75 -11.24
N GLY A 59 1.77 4.99 -11.11
CA GLY A 59 3.08 5.46 -10.67
C GLY A 59 4.12 5.74 -11.76
N SER A 60 3.82 5.79 -13.06
CA SER A 60 4.82 6.25 -14.06
C SER A 60 4.99 7.76 -14.02
N VAL A 61 5.80 8.19 -13.06
CA VAL A 61 7.05 8.99 -13.16
C VAL A 61 7.27 9.94 -14.36
N SER A 62 6.32 10.25 -15.25
CA SER A 62 6.53 11.30 -16.27
C SER A 62 6.93 12.62 -15.60
N ALA A 63 6.26 12.96 -14.50
CA ALA A 63 6.58 14.09 -13.64
C ALA A 63 8.00 14.04 -13.02
N LEU A 64 8.46 12.93 -12.39
CA LEU A 64 9.85 12.90 -11.88
C LEU A 64 10.90 12.72 -13.00
N SER A 65 10.53 12.16 -14.16
CA SER A 65 11.45 11.96 -15.29
C SER A 65 11.74 13.26 -16.03
N ALA A 66 10.84 14.24 -15.93
CA ALA A 66 11.10 15.62 -16.36
C ALA A 66 12.11 16.33 -15.45
N GLU A 67 12.20 15.92 -14.17
CA GLU A 67 13.15 16.51 -13.22
C GLU A 67 14.57 16.09 -13.54
N THR A 68 15.33 17.07 -14.02
CA THR A 68 16.71 16.89 -14.47
C THR A 68 17.70 17.02 -13.30
N SER A 69 17.35 17.77 -12.25
CA SER A 69 18.19 17.91 -11.05
C SER A 69 17.79 16.95 -9.94
N ALA A 70 18.78 16.49 -9.16
CA ALA A 70 18.52 15.67 -7.98
C ALA A 70 17.81 16.47 -6.87
N TYR A 71 18.05 17.79 -6.83
CA TYR A 71 17.41 18.71 -5.91
C TYR A 71 15.91 18.80 -6.17
N ASP A 72 15.50 19.14 -7.39
CA ASP A 72 14.08 19.33 -7.76
C ASP A 72 13.28 18.04 -7.64
N ARG A 73 13.93 16.90 -7.98
CA ARG A 73 13.33 15.58 -7.76
C ARG A 73 13.09 15.32 -6.28
N SER A 74 14.07 15.62 -5.42
CA SER A 74 13.94 15.44 -3.97
C SER A 74 12.88 16.38 -3.38
N LEU A 75 12.82 17.61 -3.88
CA LEU A 75 11.84 18.62 -3.49
C LEU A 75 10.43 18.16 -3.85
N SER A 76 10.21 17.74 -5.10
CA SER A 76 8.95 17.19 -5.58
C SER A 76 8.50 15.98 -4.75
N CYS A 77 9.42 15.05 -4.46
CA CYS A 77 9.14 13.90 -3.59
C CYS A 77 8.70 14.33 -2.19
N SER A 78 9.39 15.30 -1.58
CA SER A 78 9.05 15.76 -0.24
C SER A 78 7.68 16.44 -0.15
N ILE A 79 7.27 17.19 -1.18
CA ILE A 79 5.96 17.86 -1.28
C ILE A 79 4.86 16.83 -1.52
N ALA A 80 5.08 15.92 -2.46
CA ALA A 80 4.14 14.86 -2.79
C ALA A 80 3.83 13.94 -1.60
N LEU A 81 4.88 13.51 -0.88
CA LEU A 81 4.74 12.65 0.29
C LEU A 81 4.01 13.36 1.44
N GLU A 82 4.28 14.65 1.67
CA GLU A 82 3.54 15.46 2.66
C GLU A 82 2.05 15.58 2.31
N SER A 83 1.74 15.77 1.02
CA SER A 83 0.35 15.86 0.59
C SER A 83 -0.40 14.56 0.80
N VAL A 84 0.23 13.43 0.44
CA VAL A 84 -0.33 12.09 0.62
C VAL A 84 -0.48 11.77 2.11
N SER A 85 0.55 11.97 2.94
CA SER A 85 0.45 11.68 4.37
C SER A 85 -0.62 12.54 5.04
N SER A 86 -0.72 13.83 4.73
CA SER A 86 -1.76 14.72 5.25
C SER A 86 -3.18 14.24 4.90
N GLN A 87 -3.40 13.81 3.66
CA GLN A 87 -4.70 13.29 3.23
C GLN A 87 -5.04 11.97 3.91
N LEU A 88 -4.07 11.07 4.05
CA LEU A 88 -4.24 9.77 4.68
C LEU A 88 -4.50 9.88 6.18
N SER A 89 -3.80 10.78 6.88
CA SER A 89 -4.08 11.08 8.28
C SER A 89 -5.48 11.65 8.50
N LYS A 90 -6.00 12.45 7.55
CA LYS A 90 -7.35 13.01 7.61
C LYS A 90 -8.44 11.99 7.29
N SER A 91 -8.17 11.01 6.43
CA SER A 91 -9.17 10.03 6.00
C SER A 91 -9.42 8.94 7.04
N GLY A 92 -8.47 8.71 7.96
CA GLY A 92 -8.57 7.69 9.01
C GLY A 92 -8.58 6.25 8.48
N GLN A 93 -8.30 6.04 7.20
CA GLN A 93 -8.47 4.76 6.49
C GLN A 93 -7.21 3.89 6.46
N LEU A 94 -6.08 4.35 6.98
CA LEU A 94 -4.82 3.59 6.97
C LEU A 94 -4.31 3.24 8.36
N ASP A 95 -3.61 2.12 8.41
CA ASP A 95 -2.79 1.70 9.53
C ASP A 95 -1.73 2.77 9.85
N THR A 96 -1.60 3.11 11.13
CA THR A 96 -0.59 4.04 11.66
C THR A 96 0.82 3.66 11.21
N ALA A 97 1.11 2.36 11.04
CA ALA A 97 2.40 1.91 10.54
C ALA A 97 2.69 2.39 9.11
N MET A 98 1.70 2.41 8.23
CA MET A 98 1.83 2.92 6.85
C MET A 98 2.08 4.42 6.84
N VAL A 99 1.32 5.19 7.64
CA VAL A 99 1.52 6.64 7.75
C VAL A 99 2.94 6.95 8.25
N ASN A 100 3.40 6.23 9.27
CA ASN A 100 4.75 6.38 9.80
C ASN A 100 5.84 6.02 8.77
N ALA A 101 5.63 5.01 7.93
CA ALA A 101 6.56 4.66 6.87
C ALA A 101 6.66 5.78 5.81
N ILE A 102 5.52 6.36 5.41
CA ILE A 102 5.49 7.49 4.47
C ILE A 102 6.22 8.70 5.05
N GLU A 103 5.99 9.02 6.33
CA GLU A 103 6.65 10.12 7.04
C GLU A 103 8.17 9.93 7.17
N GLN A 104 8.64 8.70 7.37
CA GLN A 104 10.07 8.39 7.36
C GLN A 104 10.69 8.69 6.00
N VAL A 105 10.04 8.26 4.90
CA VAL A 105 10.53 8.54 3.55
C VAL A 105 10.49 10.04 3.24
N ARG A 106 9.44 10.75 3.66
CA ARG A 106 9.35 12.22 3.56
C ARG A 106 10.54 12.89 4.27
N THR A 107 10.87 12.44 5.48
CA THR A 107 12.00 12.97 6.26
C THR A 107 13.32 12.78 5.53
N ILE A 108 13.54 11.62 4.90
CA ILE A 108 14.74 11.35 4.09
C ILE A 108 14.82 12.33 2.91
N TYR A 109 13.73 12.55 2.19
CA TYR A 109 13.73 13.52 1.09
C TYR A 109 13.92 14.96 1.57
N ASN A 110 13.35 15.36 2.72
CA ASN A 110 13.63 16.66 3.32
C ASN A 110 15.12 16.84 3.64
N GLN A 111 15.77 15.81 4.19
CA GLN A 111 17.22 15.85 4.44
C GLN A 111 18.02 15.98 3.13
N ARG A 112 17.63 15.23 2.08
CA ARG A 112 18.26 15.35 0.76
C ARG A 112 18.11 16.74 0.17
N VAL A 113 16.93 17.37 0.28
CA VAL A 113 16.70 18.75 -0.17
C VAL A 113 17.66 19.71 0.54
N GLN A 114 17.83 19.59 1.86
CA GLN A 114 18.76 20.44 2.60
C GLN A 114 20.22 20.23 2.17
N GLN A 115 20.64 18.98 2.01
CA GLN A 115 22.00 18.63 1.60
C GLN A 115 22.32 19.11 0.18
N LEU A 116 21.42 18.84 -0.77
CA LEU A 116 21.57 19.22 -2.18
C LEU A 116 21.47 20.73 -2.36
N GLY A 117 20.50 21.38 -1.70
CA GLY A 117 20.38 22.84 -1.73
C GLY A 117 21.62 23.53 -1.17
N SER A 118 22.18 23.02 -0.07
CA SER A 118 23.45 23.55 0.47
C SER A 118 24.61 23.37 -0.49
N ALA A 119 24.69 22.21 -1.19
CA ALA A 119 25.72 21.98 -2.21
C ALA A 119 25.56 22.92 -3.43
N GLU A 120 24.36 23.41 -3.68
CA GLU A 120 24.03 24.41 -4.70
C GLU A 120 24.10 25.86 -4.17
N ASN A 121 24.59 26.09 -2.95
CA ASN A 121 24.66 27.39 -2.28
C ASN A 121 23.30 28.08 -2.04
N LYS A 122 22.21 27.32 -1.99
CA LYS A 122 20.88 27.83 -1.59
C LYS A 122 20.83 28.04 -0.09
N SER A 123 20.30 29.19 0.33
CA SER A 123 19.98 29.45 1.73
C SER A 123 18.72 28.69 2.16
N ALA A 124 18.47 28.64 3.46
CA ALA A 124 17.22 28.08 3.98
C ALA A 124 15.97 28.83 3.48
N SER A 125 16.10 30.15 3.22
CA SER A 125 15.01 30.95 2.63
C SER A 125 14.76 30.53 1.19
N ASP A 126 15.81 30.40 0.39
CA ASP A 126 15.69 30.01 -1.02
C ASP A 126 15.04 28.63 -1.15
N ILE A 127 15.43 27.67 -0.28
CA ILE A 127 14.81 26.34 -0.25
C ILE A 127 13.33 26.40 0.12
N ALA A 128 12.93 27.32 1.01
CA ALA A 128 11.53 27.51 1.37
C ALA A 128 10.72 28.13 0.23
N ASP A 129 11.29 29.10 -0.47
CA ASP A 129 10.70 29.75 -1.64
C ASP A 129 10.55 28.75 -2.80
N ASP A 130 11.59 27.95 -3.07
CA ASP A 130 11.55 26.86 -4.05
C ASP A 130 10.45 25.85 -3.70
N ARG A 131 10.30 25.49 -2.42
CA ARG A 131 9.22 24.58 -1.98
C ARG A 131 7.86 25.17 -2.25
N GLN A 132 7.67 26.46 -1.98
CA GLN A 132 6.41 27.15 -2.22
C GLN A 132 6.09 27.18 -3.72
N GLN A 133 7.02 27.66 -4.54
CA GLN A 133 6.88 27.68 -6.00
C GLN A 133 6.57 26.28 -6.54
N ARG A 134 7.32 25.27 -6.10
CA ARG A 134 7.13 23.91 -6.58
C ARG A 134 5.79 23.29 -6.17
N SER A 135 5.27 23.70 -5.01
CA SER A 135 3.93 23.30 -4.57
C SER A 135 2.82 23.90 -5.46
N GLU A 136 3.06 25.07 -6.04
CA GLU A 136 2.15 25.72 -6.98
C GLU A 136 2.24 25.09 -8.38
N GLU A 137 3.42 24.61 -8.79
CA GLU A 137 3.62 23.90 -10.06
C GLU A 137 2.95 22.52 -10.11
N ILE A 138 2.79 21.87 -8.95
CA ILE A 138 2.14 20.56 -8.82
C ILE A 138 0.87 20.71 -7.97
N PRO A 139 -0.20 21.37 -8.43
CA PRO A 139 -1.37 21.66 -7.58
C PRO A 139 -2.27 20.43 -7.40
N GLU A 140 -2.28 19.52 -8.38
CA GLU A 140 -3.28 18.46 -8.45
C GLU A 140 -3.00 17.31 -7.47
N PRO A 141 -3.96 16.93 -6.60
CA PRO A 141 -3.79 15.82 -5.65
C PRO A 141 -3.43 14.50 -6.33
N ARG A 142 -4.00 14.26 -7.52
CA ARG A 142 -3.71 13.07 -8.32
C ARG A 142 -2.24 13.01 -8.66
N GLU A 143 -1.70 14.06 -9.26
CA GLU A 143 -0.29 14.13 -9.68
C GLU A 143 0.66 13.95 -8.49
N ARG A 144 0.39 14.63 -7.37
CA ARG A 144 1.13 14.44 -6.11
C ARG A 144 1.10 12.98 -5.66
N GLY A 145 -0.03 12.30 -5.77
CA GLY A 145 -0.14 10.87 -5.49
C GLY A 145 0.76 10.01 -6.39
N GLN A 146 0.80 10.30 -7.69
CA GLN A 146 1.64 9.57 -8.65
C GLN A 146 3.14 9.78 -8.36
N ILE A 147 3.53 11.03 -8.07
CA ILE A 147 4.89 11.39 -7.69
C ILE A 147 5.28 10.66 -6.40
N ALA A 148 4.44 10.70 -5.37
CA ALA A 148 4.71 10.02 -4.09
C ALA A 148 4.94 8.51 -4.29
N ILE A 149 4.10 7.84 -5.08
CA ILE A 149 4.27 6.42 -5.42
C ILE A 149 5.60 6.18 -6.13
N GLY A 150 5.97 7.05 -7.09
CA GLY A 150 7.26 6.99 -7.77
C GLY A 150 8.45 7.11 -6.80
N CYS A 151 8.38 8.05 -5.87
CA CYS A 151 9.42 8.26 -4.86
C CYS A 151 9.54 7.09 -3.88
N LEU A 152 8.42 6.50 -3.45
CA LEU A 152 8.42 5.31 -2.59
C LEU A 152 9.07 4.11 -3.28
N ARG A 153 8.77 3.89 -4.57
CA ARG A 153 9.38 2.81 -5.37
C ARG A 153 10.88 3.01 -5.60
N ALA A 154 11.35 4.25 -5.67
CA ALA A 154 12.78 4.53 -5.82
C ALA A 154 13.59 4.22 -4.54
N MET A 155 12.92 3.94 -3.42
CA MET A 155 13.52 3.67 -2.12
C MET A 155 13.51 2.18 -1.74
N SER A 156 12.80 1.34 -2.52
CA SER A 156 12.75 -0.13 -2.39
C SER A 156 13.80 -0.80 -3.26
#